data_AF-A0A498R4L6-F1
#
_entry.id   AF-A0A498R4L6-F1
#
_cell.length_a   1.000
_cell.length_b   1.000
_cell.length_c   1.000
_cell.angle_alpha   90.00
_cell.angle_beta   90.00
_cell.angle_gamma   90.00
#
_symmetry.space_group_name_H-M   'P 1'
#
loop_
_entity.id
_entity.type
_entity.pdbx_description
1 polymer ?
#
loop_
_entity_poly.entity_id
_entity_poly.type
_entity_poly.pdbx_seq_one_letter_code
_entity_poly.pdbx_strand_id
1 'polypeptide(L)'
;MKEDLQLLWQLQTFERQENLLKSRHQNICSEEVRQLWQEIKLLIQSVAADREKLVCMKKVCARQETDLSHIIQQYHQFETRLYSGEITNLKEMEQLKTKYDAAKRDIAMREEEVFEGMDESEKLMQKIIQDEKQIEEKKKEHLVKQQQISQEIALIETEVSQLQSQYDNVAAQVDPVVLSRYKALQRKTSYPLAKLENGVCGGCRMSVPAVQLSMTQDIVYCDNCGRILLIE
;
A
#
# COMPACT_ATOMS: atom_id res chain seq x y z
N MET A 1 -32.95 -3.71 -41.88
CA MET A 1 -33.03 -4.96 -41.09
C MET A 1 -31.71 -5.70 -40.97
N LYS A 2 -31.07 -6.20 -42.05
CA LYS A 2 -29.73 -6.83 -41.94
C LYS A 2 -28.66 -5.84 -41.46
N GLU A 3 -28.70 -4.61 -41.96
CA GLU A 3 -27.82 -3.51 -41.53
C GLU A 3 -28.05 -3.15 -40.04
N ASP A 4 -29.31 -3.03 -39.60
CA ASP A 4 -29.63 -2.78 -38.17
C ASP A 4 -29.11 -3.87 -37.24
N LEU A 5 -29.17 -5.15 -37.66
CA LEU A 5 -28.64 -6.27 -36.89
C LEU A 5 -27.11 -6.22 -36.79
N GLN A 6 -26.41 -5.78 -37.83
CA GLN A 6 -24.96 -5.56 -37.79
C GLN A 6 -24.59 -4.39 -36.86
N LEU A 7 -25.35 -3.29 -36.90
CA LEU A 7 -25.17 -2.16 -35.97
C LEU A 7 -25.46 -2.57 -34.52
N LEU A 8 -26.50 -3.36 -34.26
CA LEU A 8 -26.79 -3.91 -32.93
C LEU A 8 -25.68 -4.84 -32.42
N TRP A 9 -25.05 -5.61 -33.32
CA TRP A 9 -23.88 -6.41 -32.95
C TRP A 9 -22.70 -5.53 -32.55
N GLN A 10 -22.46 -4.43 -33.26
CA GLN A 10 -21.44 -3.45 -32.90
C GLN A 10 -21.71 -2.81 -31.53
N LEU A 11 -22.95 -2.41 -31.24
CA LEU A 11 -23.35 -1.92 -29.92
C LEU A 11 -23.04 -2.93 -28.82
N GLN A 12 -23.42 -4.20 -29.03
CA GLN A 12 -23.13 -5.26 -28.06
C GLN A 12 -21.62 -5.47 -27.85
N THR A 13 -20.80 -5.30 -28.89
CA THR A 13 -19.34 -5.38 -28.74
C THR A 13 -18.78 -4.24 -27.90
N PHE A 14 -19.29 -3.01 -28.06
CA PHE A 14 -18.89 -1.88 -27.23
C PHE A 14 -19.30 -2.08 -25.77
N GLU A 15 -20.53 -2.53 -25.51
CA GLU A 15 -20.98 -2.85 -24.14
C GLU A 15 -20.15 -3.95 -23.48
N ARG A 16 -19.72 -4.96 -24.26
CA ARG A 16 -18.81 -6.00 -23.76
C ARG A 16 -17.46 -5.42 -23.39
N GLN A 17 -16.89 -4.55 -24.24
CA GLN A 17 -15.62 -3.87 -23.98
C GLN A 17 -15.72 -2.97 -22.75
N GLU A 18 -16.79 -2.19 -22.63
CA GLU A 18 -17.05 -1.31 -21.50
C GLU A 18 -17.17 -2.11 -20.18
N ASN A 19 -17.90 -3.23 -20.19
CA ASN A 19 -17.99 -4.12 -19.03
C ASN A 19 -16.62 -4.70 -18.64
N LEU A 20 -15.78 -5.04 -19.61
CA LEU A 20 -14.43 -5.54 -19.36
C LEU A 20 -13.56 -4.45 -18.72
N LEU A 21 -13.63 -3.21 -19.22
CA LEU A 21 -12.94 -2.07 -18.64
C LEU A 21 -13.44 -1.72 -17.24
N LYS A 22 -14.74 -1.77 -16.99
CA LYS A 22 -15.32 -1.61 -15.64
C LYS A 22 -14.82 -2.68 -14.68
N SER A 23 -14.75 -3.93 -15.12
CA SER A 23 -14.19 -5.01 -14.30
C SER A 23 -12.70 -4.81 -14.02
N ARG A 24 -11.93 -4.36 -15.01
CA ARG A 24 -10.52 -4.01 -14.83
C ARG A 24 -10.38 -2.88 -13.81
N HIS A 25 -11.17 -1.80 -13.94
CA HIS A 25 -11.19 -0.68 -13.01
C HIS A 25 -11.50 -1.12 -11.57
N GLN A 26 -12.49 -1.99 -11.37
CA GLN A 26 -12.82 -2.56 -10.06
C GLN A 26 -11.69 -3.44 -9.49
N ASN A 27 -10.92 -4.09 -10.36
CA ASN A 27 -9.80 -4.94 -9.99
C ASN A 27 -8.48 -4.18 -9.80
N ILE A 28 -8.43 -2.87 -10.06
CA ILE A 28 -7.24 -2.05 -9.77
C ILE A 28 -7.00 -2.11 -8.27
N CYS A 29 -5.91 -2.79 -7.91
CA CYS A 29 -5.62 -3.14 -6.53
C CYS A 29 -5.10 -1.92 -5.77
N SER A 30 -6.00 -1.21 -5.10
CA SER A 30 -5.63 -0.17 -4.14
C SER A 30 -5.07 -0.72 -2.82
N GLU A 31 -5.13 -2.04 -2.62
CA GLU A 31 -4.73 -2.69 -1.37
C GLU A 31 -3.21 -2.62 -1.15
N GLU A 32 -2.40 -2.76 -2.19
CA GLU A 32 -0.93 -2.62 -2.06
C GLU A 32 -0.52 -1.22 -1.59
N VAL A 33 -1.16 -0.17 -2.14
CA VAL A 33 -0.92 1.22 -1.73
C VAL A 33 -1.37 1.44 -0.29
N ARG A 34 -2.52 0.87 0.09
CA ARG A 34 -3.03 0.92 1.46
C ARG A 34 -2.07 0.22 2.44
N GLN A 35 -1.56 -0.96 2.11
CA GLN A 35 -0.60 -1.70 2.93
C GLN A 35 0.71 -0.92 3.10
N LEU A 36 1.28 -0.40 2.01
CA LEU A 36 2.47 0.45 2.07
C LEU A 36 2.25 1.68 2.97
N TRP A 37 1.08 2.31 2.89
CA TRP A 37 0.75 3.45 3.76
C TRP A 37 0.68 3.05 5.24
N GLN A 38 0.11 1.87 5.54
CA GLN A 38 0.06 1.34 6.91
C GLN A 38 1.47 1.05 7.43
N GLU A 39 2.35 0.44 6.63
CA GLU A 39 3.75 0.21 6.99
C GLU A 39 4.48 1.53 7.28
N ILE A 40 4.35 2.53 6.41
CA ILE A 40 4.94 3.86 6.62
C ILE A 40 4.46 4.47 7.94
N LYS A 41 3.16 4.36 8.24
CA LYS A 41 2.58 4.88 9.48
C LYS A 41 3.17 4.19 10.71
N LEU A 42 3.31 2.87 10.68
CA LEU A 42 3.90 2.09 11.78
C LEU A 42 5.38 2.44 11.97
N LEU A 43 6.16 2.58 10.89
CA LEU A 43 7.55 3.02 10.99
C LEU A 43 7.66 4.42 11.59
N ILE A 44 6.83 5.38 11.18
CA ILE A 44 6.83 6.73 11.75
C ILE A 44 6.55 6.70 13.26
N GLN A 45 5.60 5.87 13.70
CA GLN A 45 5.30 5.69 15.13
C GLN A 45 6.47 5.07 15.88
N SER A 46 7.13 4.07 15.31
CA SER A 46 8.34 3.46 15.89
C SER A 46 9.47 4.49 16.03
N VAL A 47 9.74 5.27 14.99
CA VAL A 47 10.79 6.32 15.01
C VAL A 47 10.47 7.39 16.05
N ALA A 48 9.21 7.80 16.19
CA ALA A 48 8.81 8.73 17.24
C ALA A 48 9.10 8.17 18.65
N ALA A 49 8.73 6.91 18.91
CA ALA A 49 9.01 6.25 20.18
C ALA A 49 10.52 6.09 20.44
N ASP A 50 11.29 5.71 19.42
CA ASP A 50 12.74 5.58 19.52
C ASP A 50 13.43 6.92 19.78
N ARG A 51 12.93 8.02 19.18
CA ARG A 51 13.43 9.39 19.48
C ARG A 51 13.15 9.81 20.91
N GLU A 52 11.96 9.52 21.45
CA GLU A 52 11.65 9.79 22.86
C GLU A 52 12.55 8.97 23.79
N LYS A 53 12.76 7.69 23.47
CA LYS A 53 13.68 6.82 24.21
C LYS A 53 15.11 7.35 24.17
N LEU A 54 15.60 7.82 23.02
CA LEU A 54 16.93 8.41 22.88
C LEU A 54 17.09 9.67 23.75
N VAL A 55 16.08 10.53 23.79
CA VAL A 55 16.09 11.72 24.67
C VAL A 55 16.16 11.32 26.14
N CYS A 56 15.41 10.27 26.53
CA CYS A 56 15.46 9.75 27.90
C CYS A 56 16.85 9.19 28.24
N MET A 57 17.42 8.34 27.36
CA MET A 57 18.73 7.74 27.55
C MET A 57 19.84 8.78 27.65
N LYS A 58 19.84 9.81 26.78
CA LYS A 58 20.80 10.91 26.86
C LYS A 58 20.73 11.70 28.17
N LYS A 59 19.52 11.89 28.72
CA LYS A 59 19.35 12.53 30.03
C LYS A 59 19.91 11.66 31.16
N VAL A 60 19.75 10.34 31.07
CA VAL A 60 20.31 9.41 32.06
C VAL A 60 21.84 9.42 31.98
N CYS A 61 22.42 9.33 30.78
CA CYS A 61 23.87 9.40 30.58
C CYS A 61 24.45 10.72 31.14
N ALA A 62 23.83 11.86 30.83
CA ALA A 62 24.27 13.15 31.34
C ALA A 62 24.23 13.24 32.88
N ARG A 63 23.27 12.58 33.54
CA ARG A 63 23.22 12.49 35.00
C ARG A 63 24.34 11.60 35.54
N GLN A 64 24.57 10.45 34.92
CA GLN A 64 25.65 9.54 35.30
C GLN A 64 27.03 10.21 35.12
N GLU A 65 27.22 10.99 34.06
CA GLU A 65 28.44 11.80 33.85
C GLU A 65 28.63 12.84 34.97
N THR A 66 27.55 13.54 35.38
CA THR A 66 27.64 14.48 36.51
C THR A 66 27.97 13.77 37.82
N ASP A 67 27.35 12.62 38.10
CA ASP A 67 27.61 11.84 39.30
C ASP A 67 29.05 11.32 39.32
N LEU A 68 29.53 10.81 38.19
CA LEU A 68 30.92 10.39 38.00
C LEU A 68 31.89 11.55 38.28
N SER A 69 31.61 12.75 37.75
CA SER A 69 32.45 13.93 38.00
C SER A 69 32.53 14.29 39.49
N HIS A 70 31.44 14.13 40.23
CA HIS A 70 31.42 14.35 41.68
C HIS A 70 32.26 13.31 42.43
N ILE A 71 32.18 12.03 42.04
CA ILE A 71 32.97 10.96 42.65
C ILE A 71 34.47 11.16 42.35
N ILE A 72 34.82 11.57 41.13
CA ILE A 72 36.21 11.91 40.76
C ILE A 72 36.74 13.07 41.61
N GLN A 73 35.93 14.11 41.83
CA GLN A 73 36.31 15.22 42.72
C GLN A 73 36.53 14.74 44.16
N GLN A 74 35.66 13.89 44.70
CA GLN A 74 35.82 13.31 46.04
C GLN A 74 37.06 12.41 46.13
N TYR A 75 37.32 11.61 45.09
CA TYR A 75 38.53 10.79 44.98
C TYR A 75 39.79 11.64 45.09
N HIS A 76 39.90 12.74 44.33
CA HIS A 76 41.05 13.64 44.40
C HIS A 76 41.18 14.37 45.74
N GLN A 77 40.06 14.69 46.40
CA GLN A 77 40.10 15.22 47.77
C GLN A 77 40.65 14.19 48.76
N PHE A 78 40.23 12.92 48.66
CA PHE A 78 40.76 11.85 49.50
C PHE A 78 42.23 11.58 49.22
N GLU A 79 42.64 11.56 47.94
CA GLU A 79 44.02 11.42 47.49
C GLU A 79 44.90 12.51 48.09
N THR A 80 44.50 13.77 47.93
CA THR A 80 45.25 14.92 48.44
C THR A 80 45.39 14.84 49.96
N ARG A 81 44.32 14.54 50.70
CA ARG A 81 44.37 14.43 52.17
C ARG A 81 45.22 13.26 52.64
N LEU A 82 45.20 12.13 51.94
CA LEU A 82 45.99 10.94 52.29
C LEU A 82 47.49 11.18 52.12
N TYR A 83 47.89 11.95 51.10
CA TYR A 83 49.29 12.21 50.76
C TYR A 83 49.84 13.58 51.25
N SER A 84 48.99 14.47 51.75
CA SER A 84 49.38 15.80 52.28
C SER A 84 50.26 15.76 53.54
N GLY A 85 50.28 14.64 54.26
CA GLY A 85 50.97 14.53 55.55
C GLY A 85 50.24 15.19 56.73
N GLU A 86 49.02 15.72 56.53
CA GLU A 86 48.22 16.37 57.58
C GLU A 86 47.64 15.37 58.62
N ILE A 87 47.47 14.10 58.25
CA ILE A 87 46.85 13.08 59.10
C ILE A 87 47.94 12.31 59.85
N THR A 88 48.03 12.53 61.16
CA THR A 88 49.00 11.89 62.05
C THR A 88 48.42 10.68 62.79
N ASN A 89 47.08 10.53 62.81
CA ASN A 89 46.38 9.42 63.47
C ASN A 89 46.22 8.21 62.53
N LEU A 90 46.82 7.08 62.90
CA LEU A 90 46.82 5.85 62.10
C LEU A 90 45.40 5.34 61.75
N LYS A 91 44.46 5.46 62.69
CA LYS A 91 43.07 4.99 62.49
C LYS A 91 42.30 5.83 61.48
N GLU A 92 42.55 7.15 61.46
CA GLU A 92 41.94 8.06 60.48
C GLU A 92 42.51 7.85 59.08
N MET A 93 43.82 7.54 59.00
CA MET A 93 44.49 7.21 57.74
C MET A 93 43.93 5.93 57.11
N GLU A 94 43.72 4.86 57.90
CA GLU A 94 43.11 3.61 57.41
C GLU A 94 41.66 3.79 56.92
N GLN A 95 40.87 4.60 57.63
CA GLN A 95 39.52 4.94 57.21
C GLN A 95 39.51 5.74 55.91
N LEU A 96 40.43 6.71 55.77
CA LEU A 96 40.55 7.51 54.56
C LEU A 96 41.00 6.65 53.36
N LYS A 97 41.96 5.76 53.57
CA LYS A 97 42.42 4.80 52.54
C LYS A 97 41.26 3.91 52.06
N THR A 98 40.43 3.42 52.98
CA THR A 98 39.26 2.61 52.64
C THR A 98 38.25 3.40 51.78
N LYS A 99 38.00 4.68 52.12
CA LYS A 99 37.14 5.57 51.32
C LYS A 99 37.73 5.86 49.94
N TYR A 100 39.05 6.05 49.85
CA TYR A 100 39.76 6.22 48.58
C TYR A 100 39.66 4.98 47.68
N ASP A 101 39.93 3.79 48.23
CA ASP A 101 39.83 2.52 47.49
C ASP A 101 38.39 2.17 47.10
N ALA A 102 37.39 2.63 47.87
CA ALA A 102 35.98 2.54 47.50
C ALA A 102 35.64 3.51 46.34
N ALA A 103 35.99 4.79 46.47
CA ALA A 103 35.75 5.79 45.42
C ALA A 103 36.42 5.41 44.09
N LYS A 104 37.63 4.83 44.14
CA LYS A 104 38.34 4.33 42.95
C LYS A 104 37.57 3.20 42.24
N ARG A 105 36.99 2.27 42.99
CA ARG A 105 36.17 1.18 42.44
C ARG A 105 34.85 1.71 41.89
N ASP A 106 34.24 2.66 42.58
CA ASP A 106 33.00 3.30 42.14
C ASP A 106 33.20 4.09 40.84
N ILE A 107 34.33 4.79 40.68
CA ILE A 107 34.71 5.46 39.41
C ILE A 107 34.74 4.45 38.27
N ALA A 108 35.50 3.36 38.42
CA ALA A 108 35.63 2.36 37.35
C ALA A 108 34.28 1.75 36.94
N MET A 109 33.42 1.45 37.91
CA MET A 109 32.07 0.94 37.66
C MET A 109 31.19 1.97 36.94
N ARG A 110 31.21 3.23 37.37
CA ARG A 110 30.41 4.30 36.75
C ARG A 110 30.92 4.69 35.37
N GLU A 111 32.22 4.62 35.12
CA GLU A 111 32.80 4.80 33.79
C GLU A 111 32.28 3.75 32.80
N GLU A 112 32.22 2.49 33.24
CA GLU A 112 31.67 1.39 32.43
C GLU A 112 30.18 1.63 32.13
N GLU A 113 29.36 1.97 33.14
CA GLU A 113 27.94 2.28 32.96
C GLU A 113 27.70 3.47 32.00
N VAL A 114 28.50 4.54 32.12
CA VAL A 114 28.40 5.70 31.22
C VAL A 114 28.76 5.29 29.79
N PHE A 115 29.83 4.52 29.61
CA PHE A 115 30.26 4.05 28.30
C PHE A 115 29.19 3.18 27.63
N GLU A 116 28.61 2.23 28.37
CA GLU A 116 27.51 1.40 27.88
C GLU A 116 26.29 2.24 27.48
N GLY A 117 25.89 3.21 28.31
CA GLY A 117 24.77 4.11 28.01
C GLY A 117 25.01 4.97 26.77
N MET A 118 26.25 5.42 26.55
CA MET A 118 26.65 6.15 25.35
C MET A 118 26.58 5.28 24.10
N ASP A 119 27.11 4.04 24.16
CA ASP A 119 27.11 3.09 23.04
C ASP A 119 25.67 2.68 22.66
N GLU A 120 24.82 2.40 23.65
CA GLU A 120 23.40 2.12 23.39
C GLU A 120 22.66 3.32 22.76
N SER A 121 22.97 4.54 23.22
CA SER A 121 22.41 5.77 22.66
C SER A 121 22.85 6.00 21.21
N GLU A 122 24.11 5.69 20.89
CA GLU A 122 24.62 5.77 19.52
C GLU A 122 23.97 4.73 18.60
N LYS A 123 23.85 3.47 19.04
CA LYS A 123 23.14 2.42 18.30
C LYS A 123 21.69 2.80 18.01
N LEU A 124 20.98 3.35 19.01
CA LEU A 124 19.60 3.79 18.83
C LEU A 124 19.52 4.97 17.85
N MET A 125 20.47 5.91 17.90
CA MET A 125 20.55 7.01 16.94
C MET A 125 20.78 6.51 15.50
N GLN A 126 21.71 5.56 15.31
CA GLN A 126 21.96 4.96 14.01
C GLN A 126 20.72 4.24 13.47
N LYS A 127 20.01 3.50 14.32
CA LYS A 127 18.73 2.87 13.98
C LYS A 127 17.70 3.90 13.52
N ILE A 128 17.52 5.00 14.25
CA ILE A 128 16.59 6.08 13.87
C ILE A 128 16.94 6.63 12.48
N ILE A 129 18.22 6.89 12.20
CA ILE A 129 18.66 7.39 10.89
C ILE A 129 18.35 6.38 9.78
N GLN A 130 18.53 5.08 10.04
CA GLN A 130 18.20 4.02 9.09
C GLN A 130 16.70 3.95 8.82
N ASP A 131 15.88 3.95 9.87
CA ASP A 131 14.42 3.87 9.77
C ASP A 131 13.86 5.12 9.07
N GLU A 132 14.44 6.31 9.29
CA GLU A 132 14.09 7.54 8.57
C GLU A 132 14.37 7.45 7.07
N LYS A 133 15.50 6.87 6.67
CA LYS A 133 15.80 6.60 5.26
C LYS A 133 14.80 5.61 4.65
N GLN A 134 14.47 4.54 5.37
CA GLN A 134 13.46 3.57 4.92
C GLN A 134 12.07 4.22 4.76
N ILE A 135 11.69 5.14 5.66
CA ILE A 135 10.45 5.91 5.52
C ILE A 135 10.46 6.74 4.24
N GLU A 136 11.57 7.42 3.92
CA GLU A 136 11.66 8.20 2.68
C GLU A 136 11.58 7.33 1.44
N GLU A 137 12.25 6.18 1.43
CA GLU A 137 12.20 5.22 0.33
C GLU A 137 10.79 4.68 0.11
N LYS A 138 10.12 4.22 1.18
CA LYS A 138 8.74 3.74 1.12
C LYS A 138 7.75 4.83 0.69
N LYS A 139 7.96 6.10 1.11
CA LYS A 139 7.15 7.23 0.64
C LYS A 139 7.30 7.47 -0.86
N LYS A 140 8.51 7.37 -1.40
CA LYS A 140 8.75 7.47 -2.84
C LYS A 140 8.07 6.32 -3.59
N GLU A 141 8.20 5.09 -3.08
CA GLU A 141 7.53 3.92 -3.66
C GLU A 141 6.01 4.09 -3.67
N HIS A 142 5.43 4.51 -2.54
CA HIS A 142 4.00 4.78 -2.42
C HIS A 142 3.54 5.84 -3.44
N LEU A 143 4.28 6.94 -3.59
CA LEU A 143 3.96 7.99 -4.56
C LEU A 143 3.98 7.46 -6.00
N VAL A 144 5.00 6.67 -6.36
CA VAL A 144 5.11 6.07 -7.70
C VAL A 144 3.94 5.13 -7.97
N LYS A 145 3.61 4.22 -7.03
CA LYS A 145 2.47 3.32 -7.19
C LYS A 145 1.14 4.07 -7.27
N GLN A 146 0.96 5.11 -6.45
CA GLN A 146 -0.23 5.95 -6.50
C GLN A 146 -0.38 6.65 -7.87
N GLN A 147 0.73 7.16 -8.43
CA GLN A 147 0.73 7.75 -9.76
C GLN A 147 0.39 6.73 -10.84
N GLN A 148 0.98 5.53 -10.80
CA GLN A 148 0.68 4.45 -11.75
C GLN A 148 -0.81 4.06 -11.72
N ILE A 149 -1.38 3.88 -10.53
CA ILE A 149 -2.81 3.59 -10.36
C ILE A 149 -3.66 4.73 -10.92
N SER A 150 -3.32 5.99 -10.61
CA SER A 150 -4.07 7.14 -11.10
C SER A 150 -4.03 7.27 -12.63
N GLN A 151 -2.89 6.95 -13.25
CA GLN A 151 -2.73 6.95 -14.70
C GLN A 151 -3.54 5.81 -15.34
N GLU A 152 -3.53 4.62 -14.76
CA GLU A 152 -4.32 3.49 -15.26
C GLU A 152 -5.82 3.78 -15.18
N ILE A 153 -6.29 4.36 -14.06
CA ILE A 153 -7.68 4.80 -13.91
C ILE A 153 -8.04 5.84 -14.99
N ALA A 154 -7.21 6.88 -15.16
CA ALA A 154 -7.46 7.91 -16.15
C ALA A 154 -7.51 7.34 -17.58
N LEU A 155 -6.62 6.41 -17.92
CA LEU A 155 -6.65 5.73 -19.22
C LEU A 155 -7.97 4.96 -19.41
N ILE A 156 -8.40 4.19 -18.42
CA ILE A 156 -9.66 3.45 -18.50
C ILE A 156 -10.86 4.39 -18.63
N GLU A 157 -10.89 5.50 -17.87
CA GLU A 157 -11.95 6.50 -17.98
C GLU A 157 -12.00 7.14 -19.38
N THR A 158 -10.84 7.42 -19.98
CA THR A 158 -10.79 7.93 -21.37
C THR A 158 -11.27 6.90 -22.38
N GLU A 159 -10.89 5.63 -22.24
CA GLU A 159 -11.36 4.54 -23.11
C GLU A 159 -12.88 4.33 -22.99
N VAL A 160 -13.42 4.35 -21.77
CA VAL A 160 -14.87 4.27 -21.52
C VAL A 160 -15.62 5.44 -22.17
N SER A 161 -15.11 6.66 -22.04
CA SER A 161 -15.72 7.85 -22.67
C SER A 161 -15.72 7.77 -24.20
N GLN A 162 -14.63 7.28 -24.79
CA GLN A 162 -14.54 7.07 -26.24
C GLN A 162 -15.52 5.98 -26.70
N LEU A 163 -15.60 4.85 -25.98
CA LEU A 163 -16.56 3.79 -26.26
C LEU A 163 -18.00 4.26 -26.14
N GLN A 164 -18.32 5.08 -25.14
CA GLN A 164 -19.66 5.65 -24.98
C GLN A 164 -20.01 6.58 -26.16
N SER A 165 -19.06 7.41 -26.61
CA SER A 165 -19.26 8.29 -27.77
C SER A 165 -19.47 7.47 -29.06
N GLN A 166 -18.70 6.41 -29.25
CA GLN A 166 -18.88 5.48 -30.39
C GLN A 166 -20.22 4.75 -30.31
N TYR A 167 -20.62 4.32 -29.11
CA TYR A 167 -21.90 3.69 -28.85
C TYR A 167 -23.06 4.61 -29.23
N ASP A 168 -23.05 5.86 -28.77
CA ASP A 168 -24.13 6.82 -29.03
C ASP A 168 -24.25 7.13 -30.54
N ASN A 169 -23.11 7.26 -31.24
CA ASN A 169 -23.08 7.48 -32.69
C ASN A 169 -23.66 6.30 -33.49
N VAL A 170 -23.38 5.07 -33.07
CA VAL A 170 -23.94 3.86 -33.72
C VAL A 170 -25.40 3.69 -33.35
N ALA A 171 -25.77 3.93 -32.10
CA ALA A 171 -27.14 3.80 -31.61
C ALA A 171 -28.10 4.78 -32.31
N ALA A 172 -27.64 5.96 -32.68
CA ALA A 172 -28.40 6.95 -33.46
C ALA A 172 -28.71 6.49 -34.90
N GLN A 173 -27.98 5.51 -35.42
CA GLN A 173 -28.17 4.96 -36.78
C GLN A 173 -29.10 3.74 -36.81
N VAL A 174 -29.40 3.13 -35.66
CA VAL A 174 -30.27 1.95 -35.55
C VAL A 174 -31.74 2.36 -35.56
N ASP A 175 -32.58 1.63 -36.29
CA ASP A 175 -34.03 1.80 -36.22
C ASP A 175 -34.54 1.76 -34.74
N PRO A 176 -35.33 2.76 -34.28
CA PRO A 176 -35.78 2.85 -32.89
C PRO A 176 -36.58 1.64 -32.40
N VAL A 177 -37.35 1.00 -33.29
CA VAL A 177 -38.16 -0.18 -32.95
C VAL A 177 -37.22 -1.37 -32.71
N VAL A 178 -36.22 -1.56 -33.58
CA VAL A 178 -35.22 -2.62 -33.45
C VAL A 178 -34.35 -2.42 -32.20
N LEU A 179 -33.92 -1.19 -31.94
CA LEU A 179 -33.17 -0.81 -30.74
C LEU A 179 -33.98 -1.04 -29.45
N SER A 180 -35.29 -0.74 -29.46
CA SER A 180 -36.16 -0.97 -28.29
C SER A 180 -36.29 -2.45 -27.95
N ARG A 181 -36.41 -3.33 -28.96
CA ARG A 181 -36.45 -4.80 -28.79
C ARG A 181 -35.14 -5.33 -28.21
N TYR A 182 -34.01 -4.82 -28.71
CA TYR A 182 -32.70 -5.14 -28.18
C TYR A 182 -32.57 -4.77 -26.68
N LYS A 183 -32.91 -3.52 -26.32
CA LYS A 183 -32.87 -3.06 -24.93
C LYS A 183 -33.82 -3.84 -24.01
N ALA A 184 -34.97 -4.27 -24.51
CA ALA A 184 -35.90 -5.12 -23.76
C ALA A 184 -35.31 -6.50 -23.43
N LEU A 185 -34.57 -7.10 -24.37
CA LEU A 185 -33.86 -8.36 -24.16
C LEU A 185 -32.65 -8.20 -23.23
N GLN A 186 -31.98 -7.05 -23.28
CA GLN A 186 -30.83 -6.74 -22.42
C GLN A 186 -31.16 -6.79 -20.93
N ARG A 187 -32.43 -6.49 -20.56
CA ARG A 187 -32.94 -6.64 -19.19
C ARG A 187 -32.99 -8.08 -18.69
N LYS A 188 -33.08 -9.05 -19.61
CA LYS A 188 -33.16 -10.49 -19.30
C LYS A 188 -31.83 -11.21 -19.52
N THR A 189 -31.04 -10.74 -20.47
CA THR A 189 -29.78 -11.36 -20.89
C THR A 189 -28.72 -10.29 -21.15
N SER A 190 -27.55 -10.38 -20.52
CA SER A 190 -26.48 -9.37 -20.66
C SER A 190 -25.99 -9.18 -22.11
N TYR A 191 -26.12 -10.21 -22.95
CA TYR A 191 -25.76 -10.17 -24.37
C TYR A 191 -26.92 -10.73 -25.22
N PRO A 192 -27.83 -9.87 -25.72
CA PRO A 192 -29.03 -10.26 -26.46
C PRO A 192 -28.82 -10.85 -27.85
N LEU A 193 -27.70 -10.54 -28.51
CA LEU A 193 -27.34 -11.09 -29.83
C LEU A 193 -26.36 -12.24 -29.69
N ALA A 194 -26.52 -13.25 -30.55
CA ALA A 194 -25.56 -14.31 -30.76
C ALA A 194 -25.34 -14.55 -32.26
N LYS A 195 -24.08 -14.77 -32.66
CA LYS A 195 -23.79 -15.30 -33.99
C LYS A 195 -24.27 -16.73 -34.11
N LEU A 196 -24.78 -17.09 -35.28
CA LEU A 196 -25.08 -18.47 -35.62
C LEU A 196 -23.87 -19.07 -36.36
N GLU A 197 -23.29 -20.12 -35.81
CA GLU A 197 -22.12 -20.80 -36.39
C GLU A 197 -22.49 -22.26 -36.64
N ASN A 198 -22.45 -22.71 -37.90
CA ASN A 198 -22.77 -24.09 -38.31
C ASN A 198 -24.13 -24.62 -37.77
N GLY A 199 -25.15 -23.77 -37.74
CA GLY A 199 -26.48 -24.13 -37.20
C GLY A 199 -26.52 -24.24 -35.67
N VAL A 200 -25.51 -23.71 -34.96
CA VAL A 200 -25.45 -23.65 -33.50
C VAL A 200 -25.49 -22.21 -33.02
N CYS A 201 -26.30 -21.93 -32.00
CA CYS A 201 -26.35 -20.61 -31.37
C CYS A 201 -25.07 -20.33 -30.57
N GLY A 202 -24.30 -19.31 -30.94
CA GLY A 202 -23.07 -18.93 -30.22
C GLY A 202 -23.27 -18.47 -28.77
N GLY A 203 -24.53 -18.23 -28.35
CA GLY A 203 -24.87 -17.82 -26.99
C GLY A 203 -25.14 -18.99 -26.03
N CYS A 204 -25.94 -19.98 -26.43
CA CYS A 204 -26.29 -21.13 -25.57
C CYS A 204 -25.73 -22.47 -26.07
N ARG A 205 -25.02 -22.46 -27.21
CA ARG A 205 -24.38 -23.63 -27.83
C ARG A 205 -25.33 -24.77 -28.19
N MET A 206 -26.62 -24.48 -28.36
CA MET A 206 -27.61 -25.44 -28.83
C MET A 206 -27.82 -25.32 -30.33
N SER A 207 -28.12 -26.45 -30.98
CA SER A 207 -28.46 -26.49 -32.40
C SER A 207 -29.81 -25.80 -32.65
N VAL A 208 -29.88 -25.02 -33.72
CA VAL A 208 -31.07 -24.29 -34.18
C VAL A 208 -31.67 -25.02 -35.37
N PRO A 209 -32.97 -25.37 -35.37
CA PRO A 209 -33.61 -26.10 -36.46
C PRO A 209 -33.52 -25.38 -37.81
N ALA A 210 -33.20 -26.11 -38.89
CA ALA A 210 -33.02 -25.54 -40.23
C ALA A 210 -34.28 -24.84 -40.79
N VAL A 211 -35.47 -25.31 -40.42
CA VAL A 211 -36.76 -24.72 -40.83
C VAL A 211 -36.91 -23.27 -40.31
N GLN A 212 -36.34 -22.99 -39.15
CA GLN A 212 -36.37 -21.65 -38.55
C GLN A 212 -35.39 -20.69 -39.24
N LEU A 213 -34.30 -21.22 -39.79
CA LEU A 213 -33.29 -20.45 -40.53
C LEU A 213 -33.75 -20.09 -41.95
N SER A 214 -34.69 -20.84 -42.53
CA SER A 214 -35.24 -20.56 -43.86
C SER A 214 -36.24 -19.39 -43.92
N MET A 215 -36.70 -18.90 -42.76
CA MET A 215 -37.63 -17.76 -42.63
C MET A 215 -36.85 -16.44 -42.66
N THR A 216 -36.39 -16.02 -43.84
CA THR A 216 -35.39 -14.94 -44.00
C THR A 216 -35.93 -13.50 -43.92
N GLN A 217 -37.24 -13.32 -43.75
CA GLN A 217 -37.87 -11.99 -43.79
C GLN A 217 -37.98 -11.30 -42.42
N ASP A 218 -37.77 -12.00 -41.30
CA ASP A 218 -37.92 -11.45 -39.94
C ASP A 218 -36.69 -11.70 -39.05
N ILE A 219 -36.64 -11.00 -37.91
CA ILE A 219 -35.62 -11.23 -36.87
C ILE A 219 -35.77 -12.65 -36.31
N VAL A 220 -34.74 -13.47 -36.46
CA VAL A 220 -34.72 -14.84 -35.94
C VAL A 220 -34.27 -14.84 -34.48
N TYR A 221 -35.03 -15.53 -33.62
CA TYR A 221 -34.70 -15.73 -32.21
C TYR A 221 -34.29 -17.19 -31.96
N CYS A 222 -33.43 -17.41 -30.98
CA CYS A 222 -33.11 -18.75 -30.50
C CYS A 222 -34.21 -19.26 -29.55
N ASP A 223 -34.85 -20.38 -29.87
CA ASP A 223 -35.91 -20.97 -29.02
C ASP A 223 -35.43 -21.36 -27.63
N ASN A 224 -34.13 -21.68 -27.49
CA ASN A 224 -33.57 -22.15 -26.23
C ASN A 224 -33.16 -21.02 -25.28
N CYS A 225 -32.67 -19.88 -25.79
CA CYS A 225 -32.17 -18.78 -24.94
C CYS A 225 -32.77 -17.41 -25.22
N GLY A 226 -33.67 -17.30 -26.21
CA GLY A 226 -34.36 -16.05 -26.58
C GLY A 226 -33.48 -14.99 -27.24
N ARG A 227 -32.20 -15.27 -27.49
CA ARG A 227 -31.28 -14.32 -28.15
C ARG A 227 -31.62 -14.13 -29.62
N ILE A 228 -31.41 -12.92 -30.13
CA ILE A 228 -31.47 -12.61 -31.56
C ILE A 228 -30.28 -13.28 -32.25
N LEU A 229 -30.55 -14.01 -33.33
CA LEU A 229 -29.53 -14.72 -34.10
C LEU A 229 -29.06 -13.86 -35.28
N LEU A 230 -27.76 -13.61 -35.33
CA LEU A 230 -27.11 -13.04 -36.49
C LEU A 230 -26.75 -14.17 -37.45
N ILE A 231 -27.44 -14.21 -38.59
CA ILE A 231 -27.18 -15.15 -39.68
C ILE A 231 -26.32 -14.39 -40.70
N GLU A 232 -25.07 -14.83 -40.88
CA GLU A 232 -24.18 -14.32 -41.94
C GLU A 232 -24.67 -14.79 -43.32
#